data_AF-A0A0R0B9W3-F1
#
_entry.id   AF-A0A0R0B9W3-F1
#
_cell.length_a   1.000
_cell.length_b   1.000
_cell.length_c   1.000
_cell.angle_alpha   90.00
_cell.angle_beta   90.00
_cell.angle_gamma   90.00
#
_symmetry.space_group_name_H-M   'P 1'
#
loop_
_entity.id
_entity.type
_entity.pdbx_description
1 polymer ?
#
loop_
_entity_poly.entity_id
_entity_poly.type
_entity_poly.pdbx_seq_one_letter_code
_entity_poly.pdbx_strand_id
1 'polypeptide(L)'
;MEFYGFDREAALNHCDSLELGLGRELDRVRAWNRLRPEHVIELLDTAVPAARQDARNIAAQISRGSWRIHMDAPVVGKPQLVSNVRELQITAGGRDYRLKISEGVRLQLEEIVQAA
;
A
#
# COMPACT_ATOMS: atom_id res chain seq x y z
N MET A 1 -6.63 6.66 14.46
CA MET A 1 -5.78 7.76 14.95
C MET A 1 -5.22 8.38 13.68
N GLU A 2 -5.74 9.52 13.26
CA GLU A 2 -5.32 10.17 12.01
C GLU A 2 -3.82 10.48 12.10
N PHE A 3 -3.05 10.20 11.05
CA PHE A 3 -1.67 10.65 10.94
C PHE A 3 -1.63 12.18 11.10
N TYR A 4 -1.08 12.65 12.22
CA TYR A 4 -0.97 14.07 12.49
C TYR A 4 -0.10 14.75 11.40
N GLY A 5 -0.70 15.63 10.61
CA GLY A 5 -0.03 16.36 9.51
C GLY A 5 0.10 15.61 8.18
N PHE A 6 -0.61 14.48 7.99
CA PHE A 6 -0.68 13.81 6.70
C PHE A 6 -1.87 14.31 5.90
N ASP A 7 -1.57 14.96 4.77
CA ASP A 7 -2.57 15.41 3.83
C ASP A 7 -2.97 14.25 2.91
N ARG A 8 -4.08 13.60 3.26
CA ARG A 8 -4.68 12.50 2.49
C ARG A 8 -5.05 12.94 1.09
N GLU A 9 -5.56 14.16 0.93
CA GLU A 9 -6.00 14.68 -0.36
C GLU A 9 -4.80 14.94 -1.28
N ALA A 10 -3.74 15.56 -0.74
CA ALA A 10 -2.49 15.75 -1.47
C ALA A 10 -1.86 14.41 -1.88
N ALA A 11 -1.85 13.42 -0.97
CA ALA A 11 -1.35 12.08 -1.29
C ALA A 11 -2.16 11.43 -2.43
N LEU A 12 -3.49 11.55 -2.46
CA LEU A 12 -4.29 11.03 -3.56
C LEU A 12 -3.96 11.74 -4.88
N ASN A 13 -3.85 13.07 -4.86
CA ASN A 13 -3.55 13.88 -6.04
C ASN A 13 -2.16 13.61 -6.64
N HIS A 14 -1.20 13.18 -5.83
CA HIS A 14 0.15 12.81 -6.30
C HIS A 14 0.26 11.38 -6.84
N CYS A 15 -0.83 10.60 -6.87
CA CYS A 15 -0.75 9.24 -7.39
C CYS A 15 -0.80 9.21 -8.92
N ASP A 16 0.33 8.89 -9.54
CA ASP A 16 0.50 8.79 -11.00
C ASP A 16 0.15 7.39 -11.55
N SER A 17 -0.73 6.65 -10.87
CA SER A 17 -1.24 5.35 -11.33
C SER A 17 -2.36 5.53 -12.35
N LEU A 18 -2.08 5.18 -13.61
CA LEU A 18 -2.98 5.37 -14.75
C LEU A 18 -4.20 4.42 -14.79
N GLU A 19 -4.20 3.32 -14.02
CA GLU A 19 -5.23 2.27 -14.09
C GLU A 19 -6.09 2.18 -12.81
N LEU A 20 -6.91 3.19 -12.55
CA LEU A 20 -7.80 3.22 -11.38
C LEU A 20 -9.13 2.49 -11.66
N GLY A 21 -9.19 1.17 -11.43
CA GLY A 21 -10.41 0.37 -11.67
C GLY A 21 -11.61 0.77 -10.79
N LEU A 22 -12.85 0.80 -11.34
CA LEU A 22 -14.11 1.32 -10.74
C LEU A 22 -14.28 1.07 -9.22
N GLY A 23 -14.56 2.15 -8.46
CA GLY A 23 -14.62 2.20 -6.99
C GLY A 23 -15.63 1.23 -6.38
N ARG A 24 -15.11 0.18 -5.74
CA ARG A 24 -15.86 -0.78 -4.94
C ARG A 24 -15.11 -1.05 -3.65
N GLU A 25 -15.87 -1.30 -2.58
CA GLU A 25 -15.36 -1.60 -1.24
C GLU A 25 -14.35 -2.76 -1.24
N LEU A 26 -13.30 -2.62 -0.41
CA LEU A 26 -12.20 -3.56 -0.20
C LEU A 26 -12.57 -4.87 0.50
N ASP A 27 -13.85 -5.16 0.67
CA ASP A 27 -14.31 -6.26 1.54
C ASP A 27 -14.04 -7.67 0.97
N ARG A 28 -13.46 -7.79 -0.24
CA ARG A 28 -13.27 -9.08 -0.92
C ARG A 28 -11.94 -9.22 -1.66
N VAL A 29 -11.42 -10.44 -1.63
CA VAL A 29 -10.30 -11.03 -2.42
C VAL A 29 -10.23 -10.57 -3.89
N ARG A 30 -11.38 -10.27 -4.54
CA ARG A 30 -11.47 -9.80 -5.93
C ARG A 30 -11.10 -8.32 -6.12
N ALA A 31 -11.06 -7.52 -5.06
CA ALA A 31 -10.74 -6.09 -5.12
C ALA A 31 -9.24 -5.80 -5.28
N TRP A 32 -8.37 -6.81 -5.06
CA TRP A 32 -6.92 -6.69 -5.20
C TRP A 32 -6.48 -6.32 -6.62
N ASN A 33 -7.19 -6.79 -7.66
CA ASN A 33 -6.99 -6.40 -9.06
C ASN A 33 -7.48 -4.97 -9.36
N ARG A 34 -7.95 -4.23 -8.36
CA ARG A 34 -8.49 -2.86 -8.44
C ARG A 34 -8.02 -2.04 -7.25
N LEU A 35 -6.79 -2.27 -6.79
CA LEU A 35 -6.24 -1.53 -5.67
C LEU A 35 -6.17 -0.05 -6.06
N ARG A 36 -6.69 0.82 -5.20
CA ARG A 36 -6.72 2.26 -5.44
C ARG A 36 -5.80 2.99 -4.46
N PRO A 37 -5.39 4.22 -4.77
CA PRO A 37 -4.56 5.05 -3.89
C PRO A 37 -5.15 5.20 -2.48
N GLU A 38 -6.47 5.33 -2.37
CA GLU A 38 -7.20 5.42 -1.10
C GLU A 38 -6.94 4.18 -0.22
N HIS A 39 -6.91 3.00 -0.83
CA HIS A 39 -6.70 1.73 -0.16
C HIS A 39 -5.26 1.59 0.37
N VAL A 40 -4.27 2.07 -0.40
CA VAL A 40 -2.87 2.10 0.06
C VAL A 40 -2.72 3.05 1.23
N ILE A 41 -3.35 4.22 1.16
CA ILE A 41 -3.33 5.20 2.24
C ILE A 41 -3.97 4.63 3.51
N GLU A 42 -5.09 3.93 3.40
CA GLU A 42 -5.74 3.26 4.52
C GLU A 42 -4.84 2.16 5.14
N LEU A 43 -4.15 1.38 4.31
CA LEU A 43 -3.21 0.36 4.78
C LEU A 43 -2.01 0.96 5.53
N LEU A 44 -1.51 2.12 5.08
CA LEU A 44 -0.46 2.85 5.79
C LEU A 44 -0.98 3.37 7.14
N ASP A 45 -2.22 3.86 7.21
CA ASP A 45 -2.87 4.38 8.43
C ASP A 45 -3.13 3.27 9.46
N THR A 46 -3.49 2.09 8.98
CA THR A 46 -3.86 0.94 9.80
C THR A 46 -2.70 -0.04 10.03
N ALA A 47 -1.48 0.32 9.66
CA ALA A 47 -0.29 -0.51 9.79
C ALA A 47 -0.08 -1.04 11.23
N VAL A 48 0.37 -2.29 11.33
CA VAL A 48 0.76 -2.90 12.62
C VAL A 48 1.84 -2.07 13.31
N PRO A 49 1.98 -2.16 14.65
CA PRO A 49 3.02 -1.43 15.37
C PRO A 49 4.43 -1.61 14.80
N ALA A 50 4.76 -2.80 14.29
CA ALA A 50 6.05 -3.11 13.70
C ALA A 50 6.33 -2.33 12.39
N ALA A 51 5.32 -2.13 11.53
CA ALA A 51 5.46 -1.42 10.26
C ALA A 51 5.10 0.07 10.33
N ARG A 52 4.62 0.55 11.49
CA ARG A 52 4.05 1.90 11.63
C ARG A 52 5.04 3.02 11.32
N GLN A 53 6.31 2.85 11.69
CA GLN A 53 7.31 3.88 11.43
C GLN A 53 7.62 4.01 9.94
N ASP A 54 7.76 2.88 9.24
CA ASP A 54 7.97 2.88 7.79
C ASP A 54 6.73 3.39 7.05
N ALA A 55 5.53 3.03 7.53
CA ALA A 55 4.28 3.53 6.97
C ALA A 55 4.18 5.06 7.09
N ARG A 56 4.61 5.64 8.22
CA ARG A 56 4.72 7.11 8.40
C ARG A 56 5.68 7.74 7.41
N ASN A 57 6.85 7.14 7.22
CA ASN A 57 7.87 7.66 6.32
C ASN A 57 7.36 7.67 4.86
N ILE A 58 6.69 6.58 4.44
CA ILE A 58 6.08 6.49 3.12
C ILE A 58 4.92 7.48 2.98
N ALA A 59 4.02 7.57 3.98
CA ALA A 59 2.93 8.54 3.98
C ALA A 59 3.45 9.99 3.81
N ALA A 60 4.54 10.34 4.47
CA ALA A 60 5.19 11.63 4.30
C ALA A 60 5.80 11.83 2.89
N GLN A 61 6.26 10.77 2.22
CA GLN A 61 6.78 10.84 0.86
C GLN A 61 5.66 11.02 -0.16
N ILE A 62 4.60 10.22 -0.10
CA ILE A 62 3.48 10.28 -1.05
C ILE A 62 2.67 11.58 -0.92
N SER A 63 2.62 12.18 0.27
CA SER A 63 1.98 13.48 0.48
C SER A 63 2.79 14.65 -0.09
N ARG A 64 4.08 14.46 -0.40
CA ARG A 64 4.99 15.54 -0.85
C ARG A 64 5.42 15.40 -2.31
N GLY A 65 5.11 14.29 -2.98
CA GLY A 65 5.49 14.10 -4.36
C GLY A 65 4.90 12.86 -4.99
N SER A 66 5.11 12.77 -6.30
CA SER A 66 4.63 11.70 -7.16
C SER A 66 4.93 10.30 -6.63
N TRP A 67 3.93 9.43 -6.69
CA TRP A 67 4.04 8.03 -6.33
C TRP A 67 3.14 7.18 -7.21
N ARG A 68 3.43 5.88 -7.27
CA ARG A 68 2.71 4.94 -8.14
C ARG A 68 2.56 3.58 -7.49
N ILE A 69 1.43 2.92 -7.77
CA ILE A 69 1.15 1.53 -7.44
C ILE A 69 1.53 0.64 -8.63
N HIS A 70 2.27 -0.44 -8.35
CA HIS A 70 2.64 -1.45 -9.33
C HIS A 70 1.90 -2.75 -9.04
N MET A 71 1.00 -3.15 -9.94
CA MET A 71 0.22 -4.39 -9.82
C MET A 71 0.94 -5.62 -10.39
N ASP A 72 1.92 -5.44 -11.28
CA ASP A 72 2.72 -6.50 -11.91
C ASP A 72 4.06 -6.77 -11.22
N ALA A 73 4.17 -6.48 -9.92
CA ALA A 73 5.39 -6.78 -9.19
C ALA A 73 5.64 -8.30 -9.19
N PRO A 74 6.80 -8.77 -9.68
CA PRO A 74 7.10 -10.20 -9.67
C PRO A 74 7.12 -10.68 -8.22
N VAL A 75 6.41 -11.78 -7.95
CA VAL A 75 6.46 -12.46 -6.65
C VAL A 75 7.89 -12.93 -6.44
N VAL A 76 8.65 -12.26 -5.56
CA VAL A 76 10.04 -12.62 -5.27
C VAL A 76 10.06 -13.57 -4.09
N GLY A 77 10.08 -14.87 -4.38
CA GLY A 77 10.20 -15.93 -3.37
C GLY A 77 9.48 -17.21 -3.76
N LYS A 78 9.59 -18.25 -2.92
CA LYS A 78 8.70 -19.41 -3.03
C LYS A 78 7.28 -18.95 -2.67
N PRO A 79 6.24 -19.31 -3.43
CA PRO A 79 4.86 -19.07 -3.02
C PRO A 79 4.66 -19.75 -1.66
N GLN A 80 4.66 -18.97 -0.58
CA GLN A 80 4.38 -19.50 0.74
C GLN A 80 2.89 -19.87 0.74
N LEU A 81 2.62 -21.15 1.03
CA LEU A 81 1.28 -21.74 1.19
C LEU A 81 0.49 -21.17 2.39
N VAL A 82 0.88 -20.01 2.92
CA VAL A 82 0.07 -19.25 3.88
C VAL A 82 -0.86 -18.39 3.03
N SER A 83 -2.05 -18.94 2.74
CA SER A 83 -3.06 -18.43 1.79
C SER A 83 -3.49 -16.96 1.99
N ASN A 84 -2.98 -16.27 3.00
CA ASN A 84 -3.48 -15.00 3.49
C ASN A 84 -2.45 -13.86 3.41
N VAL A 85 -1.20 -14.08 2.98
CA VAL A 85 -0.23 -12.97 2.85
C VAL A 85 -0.06 -12.59 1.38
N ARG A 86 -0.25 -11.30 1.07
CA ARG A 86 -0.09 -10.70 -0.26
C ARG A 86 0.99 -9.64 -0.24
N GLU A 87 1.62 -9.42 -1.38
CA GLU A 87 2.62 -8.37 -1.58
C GLU A 87 2.09 -7.33 -2.57
N LEU A 88 2.32 -6.05 -2.25
CA LEU A 88 2.04 -4.91 -3.12
C LEU A 88 3.33 -4.12 -3.30
N GLN A 89 3.64 -3.67 -4.52
CA GLN A 89 4.75 -2.75 -4.74
C GLN A 89 4.23 -1.34 -5.00
N ILE A 90 4.89 -0.35 -4.40
CA ILE A 90 4.69 1.07 -4.68
C ILE A 90 6.03 1.74 -4.91
N THR A 91 6.08 2.75 -5.76
CA THR A 91 7.21 3.69 -5.82
C THR A 91 6.80 4.99 -5.17
N ALA A 92 7.58 5.48 -4.21
CA ALA A 92 7.40 6.78 -3.57
C ALA A 92 8.75 7.45 -3.37
N GLY A 93 8.86 8.76 -3.65
CA GLY A 93 10.11 9.50 -3.47
C GLY A 93 11.31 8.91 -4.23
N GLY A 94 11.07 8.30 -5.39
CA GLY A 94 12.10 7.66 -6.21
C GLY A 94 12.62 6.32 -5.67
N ARG A 95 11.94 5.71 -4.69
CA ARG A 95 12.27 4.39 -4.13
C ARG A 95 11.10 3.43 -4.28
N ASP A 96 11.43 2.17 -4.54
CA ASP A 96 10.46 1.10 -4.55
C ASP A 96 10.30 0.49 -3.16
N TYR A 97 9.07 0.27 -2.75
CA TYR A 97 8.70 -0.36 -1.49
C TYR A 97 7.75 -1.51 -1.76
N ARG A 98 7.93 -2.58 -1.01
CA ARG A 98 7.07 -3.74 -0.98
C ARG A 98 6.33 -3.81 0.33
N LEU A 99 5.01 -3.78 0.26
CA LEU A 99 4.09 -3.85 1.37
C LEU A 99 3.59 -5.28 1.49
N LYS A 100 3.88 -5.94 2.62
CA LYS A 100 3.33 -7.26 2.93
C LYS A 100 2.05 -7.09 3.73
N ILE A 101 0.97 -7.60 3.18
CA ILE A 101 -0.38 -7.40 3.69
C ILE A 101 -0.98 -8.75 4.01
N SER A 102 -1.45 -8.91 5.24
CA SER A 102 -2.19 -10.09 5.67
C SER A 102 -3.70 -9.88 5.41
N GLU A 103 -4.36 -10.96 5.01
CA GLU A 103 -5.79 -11.05 4.74
C GLU A 103 -6.44 -11.85 5.88
N GLY A 104 -7.04 -11.13 6.82
CA GLY A 104 -7.82 -11.69 7.94
C GLY A 104 -9.29 -11.28 7.83
N VAL A 105 -9.88 -10.84 8.95
CA VAL A 105 -11.20 -10.18 8.96
C VAL A 105 -11.16 -8.84 8.20
N ARG A 106 -9.98 -8.24 8.11
CA ARG A 106 -9.66 -7.05 7.30
C ARG A 106 -8.26 -7.20 6.72
N LEU A 107 -7.92 -6.39 5.74
CA LEU A 107 -6.55 -6.26 5.25
C LEU A 107 -5.71 -5.53 6.31
N GLN A 108 -4.48 -6.00 6.53
CA GLN A 108 -3.58 -5.40 7.50
C GLN A 108 -2.15 -5.36 6.96
N LEU A 109 -1.52 -4.17 7.03
CA LEU A 109 -0.14 -3.99 6.63
C LEU A 109 0.80 -4.48 7.75
N GLU A 110 1.49 -5.59 7.48
CA GLU A 110 2.36 -6.30 8.45
C GLU A 110 3.80 -5.82 8.38
N GLU A 111 4.31 -5.59 7.17
CA GLU A 111 5.71 -5.28 6.93
C GLU A 111 5.87 -4.40 5.68
N ILE A 112 6.87 -3.53 5.71
CA ILE A 112 7.31 -2.76 4.55
C ILE A 112 8.79 -3.04 4.32
N VAL A 113 9.13 -3.44 3.11
CA VAL A 113 10.51 -3.72 2.69
C VAL A 113 10.86 -2.77 1.55
N GLN A 114 11.95 -2.00 1.66
CA GLN A 114 12.45 -1.25 0.52
C GLN A 114 13.02 -2.23 -0.51
N ALA A 115 12.52 -2.20 -1.75
CA ALA A 115 13.10 -2.98 -2.84
C ALA A 115 14.42 -2.33 -3.28
N ALA A 116 15.41 -3.17 -3.59
CA ALA A 116 16.76 -2.76 -3.98
C ALA A 116 16.81 -2.26 -5.42
#